data_AF-A0A8J7VZH3-F1
#
_entry.id   AF-A0A8J7VZH3-F1
#
_cell.length_a   1.000
_cell.length_b   1.000
_cell.length_c   1.000
_cell.angle_alpha   90.00
_cell.angle_beta   90.00
_cell.angle_gamma   90.00
#
_symmetry.space_group_name_H-M   'P 1'
#
loop_
_entity.id
_entity.type
_entity.pdbx_description
1 polymer ?
#
loop_
_entity_poly.entity_id
_entity_poly.type
_entity_poly.pdbx_seq_one_letter_code
_entity_poly.pdbx_strand_id
1 'polypeptide(L)'
;MIKTAFEPRVIIGVVLIYIFKNLLEYTGAIESLPSLFMGLPIPQFLIFAIIFFVGSLIGGANMIHVIGIPLAYVAMPNGGMPLLVLLCCCSYIAMQVTPTHVCLEIVVAHFGITMGEQVKKTLPVLAIFFIMAVAYYLILRLFI
;
A
#
# COMPACT_ATOMS: atom_id res chain seq x y z
N MET A 1 -15.34 -3.65 -27.45
CA MET A 1 -14.27 -2.98 -26.69
C MET A 1 -14.81 -1.98 -25.67
N ILE A 2 -15.59 -0.95 -26.03
CA ILE A 2 -16.07 0.08 -25.06
C ILE A 2 -16.95 -0.51 -23.93
N LYS A 3 -17.86 -1.45 -24.23
CA LYS A 3 -18.71 -2.09 -23.21
C LYS A 3 -17.95 -3.01 -22.25
N THR A 4 -16.78 -3.50 -22.64
CA THR A 4 -15.93 -4.39 -21.82
C THR A 4 -14.98 -3.59 -20.93
N ALA A 5 -14.69 -2.33 -21.27
CA ALA A 5 -13.89 -1.42 -20.46
C ALA A 5 -14.66 -0.86 -19.25
N PHE A 6 -16.00 -0.83 -19.32
CA PHE A 6 -16.85 -0.48 -18.19
C PHE A 6 -16.99 -1.69 -17.26
N GLU A 7 -16.20 -1.72 -16.19
CA GLU A 7 -16.38 -2.65 -15.08
C GLU A 7 -17.24 -1.98 -13.98
N PRO A 8 -18.55 -2.30 -13.89
CA PRO A 8 -19.44 -1.62 -12.95
C PRO A 8 -19.01 -1.83 -11.50
N ARG A 9 -18.38 -2.97 -11.21
CA ARG A 9 -17.88 -3.33 -9.88
C ARG A 9 -16.78 -2.38 -9.40
N VAL A 10 -15.87 -1.96 -10.29
CA VAL A 10 -14.80 -1.01 -9.96
C VAL A 10 -15.38 0.40 -9.81
N ILE A 11 -16.24 0.81 -10.72
CA ILE A 11 -16.86 2.15 -10.69
C ILE A 11 -17.67 2.34 -9.40
N ILE A 12 -18.52 1.37 -9.06
CA ILE A 12 -19.31 1.40 -7.81
C ILE A 12 -18.39 1.38 -6.58
N GLY A 13 -17.30 0.59 -6.62
CA GLY A 13 -16.30 0.56 -5.56
C GLY A 13 -15.68 1.93 -5.31
N VAL A 14 -15.21 2.61 -6.36
CA VAL A 14 -14.62 3.95 -6.26
C VAL A 14 -15.60 4.96 -5.67
N VAL A 15 -16.87 4.95 -6.12
CA VAL A 15 -17.91 5.86 -5.61
C VAL A 15 -18.19 5.60 -4.11
N LEU A 16 -18.36 4.33 -3.72
CA LEU A 16 -18.61 3.96 -2.33
C LEU A 16 -17.46 4.39 -1.41
N ILE A 17 -16.22 4.26 -1.87
CA ILE A 17 -15.04 4.68 -1.11
C ILE A 17 -14.98 6.19 -0.96
N TYR A 18 -15.37 6.94 -1.99
CA TYR A 18 -15.48 8.39 -1.88
C TYR A 18 -16.52 8.82 -0.85
N ILE A 19 -17.67 8.13 -0.81
CA ILE A 19 -18.71 8.36 0.21
C ILE A 19 -18.18 8.01 1.60
N PHE A 20 -17.52 6.86 1.75
CA PHE A 20 -16.92 6.43 3.01
C PHE A 20 -15.85 7.40 3.51
N LYS A 21 -14.99 7.88 2.61
CA LYS A 21 -13.99 8.92 2.88
C LYS A 21 -14.66 10.19 3.42
N ASN A 22 -15.70 10.70 2.76
CA ASN A 22 -16.43 11.88 3.22
C ASN A 22 -17.13 11.65 4.56
N LEU A 23 -17.61 10.42 4.82
CA LEU A 23 -18.21 10.05 6.11
C LEU A 23 -17.15 10.06 7.23
N LEU A 24 -15.96 9.56 6.97
CA LEU A 24 -14.84 9.59 7.93
C LEU A 24 -14.37 11.03 8.22
N GLU A 25 -14.42 11.92 7.22
CA GLU A 25 -14.15 13.35 7.38
C GLU A 25 -15.22 13.99 8.26
N TYR A 26 -16.50 13.73 7.97
CA TYR A 26 -17.63 14.29 8.72
C TYR A 26 -17.70 13.81 10.18
N THR A 27 -17.29 12.58 10.45
CA THR A 27 -17.32 12.00 11.81
C THR A 27 -16.15 12.45 12.69
N GLY A 28 -15.16 13.18 12.16
CA GLY A 28 -13.96 13.58 12.90
C GLY A 28 -13.05 12.40 13.26
N ALA A 29 -13.35 11.19 12.80
CA ALA A 29 -12.51 10.00 13.01
C ALA A 29 -11.11 10.21 12.43
N ILE A 30 -11.02 11.00 11.36
CA ILE A 30 -9.76 11.37 10.71
C ILE A 30 -8.96 12.36 11.54
N GLU A 31 -9.59 13.33 12.19
CA GLU A 31 -8.90 14.31 13.05
C GLU A 31 -8.27 13.61 14.26
N SER A 32 -8.84 12.46 14.65
CA SER A 32 -8.35 11.58 15.70
C SER A 32 -7.23 10.62 15.23
N LEU A 33 -7.03 10.44 13.92
CA LEU A 33 -5.97 9.55 13.40
C LEU A 33 -4.56 10.10 13.66
N PRO A 34 -4.28 11.40 13.39
CA PRO A 34 -3.02 12.01 13.76
C PRO A 34 -2.74 11.95 15.27
N SER A 35 -3.75 12.09 16.14
CA SER A 35 -3.55 11.97 17.58
C SER A 35 -3.24 10.54 18.04
N LEU A 36 -3.85 9.53 17.42
CA LEU A 36 -3.47 8.12 17.58
C LEU A 36 -2.01 7.88 17.15
N PHE A 37 -1.56 8.52 16.06
CA PHE A 37 -0.19 8.38 15.58
C PHE A 37 0.83 9.24 16.35
N MET A 38 0.43 10.34 16.97
CA MET A 38 1.31 11.15 17.84
C MET A 38 1.76 10.38 19.10
N GLY A 39 0.99 9.38 19.52
CA GLY A 39 1.42 8.45 20.57
C GLY A 39 2.53 7.48 20.13
N LEU A 40 2.79 7.36 18.83
CA LEU A 40 3.87 6.53 18.29
C LEU A 40 5.07 7.41 17.90
N PRO A 41 6.30 7.05 18.29
CA PRO A 41 7.52 7.79 17.95
C PRO A 41 7.95 7.65 16.47
N ILE A 42 7.03 7.36 15.56
CA ILE A 42 7.29 6.99 14.17
C ILE A 42 6.67 8.03 13.21
N PRO A 43 7.37 8.47 12.15
CA PRO A 43 6.79 9.36 11.14
C PRO A 43 5.54 8.79 10.48
N GLN A 44 4.51 9.61 10.27
CA GLN A 44 3.23 9.18 9.70
C GLN A 44 3.36 8.49 8.33
N PHE A 45 4.24 8.96 7.44
CA PHE A 45 4.45 8.33 6.13
C PHE A 45 4.95 6.89 6.27
N LEU A 46 5.75 6.60 7.30
CA LEU A 46 6.31 5.28 7.55
C LEU A 46 5.25 4.34 8.14
N ILE A 47 4.34 4.88 8.96
CA ILE A 47 3.16 4.14 9.44
C ILE A 47 2.31 3.68 8.26
N PHE A 48 1.98 4.58 7.33
CA PHE A 48 1.24 4.21 6.12
C PHE A 48 2.02 3.23 5.24
N ALA A 49 3.34 3.39 5.08
CA ALA A 49 4.18 2.44 4.36
C ALA A 49 4.10 1.02 4.95
N ILE A 50 4.12 0.90 6.29
CA ILE A 50 3.98 -0.38 6.99
C ILE A 50 2.57 -0.96 6.83
N ILE A 51 1.53 -0.13 6.97
CA ILE A 51 0.13 -0.54 6.75
C ILE A 51 -0.04 -1.07 5.33
N PHE A 52 0.52 -0.39 4.33
CA PHE A 52 0.44 -0.81 2.94
C PHE A 52 1.20 -2.12 2.69
N PHE A 53 2.38 -2.27 3.28
CA PHE A 53 3.15 -3.49 3.20
C PHE A 53 2.40 -4.68 3.81
N VAL A 54 1.93 -4.57 5.06
CA VAL A 54 1.21 -5.64 5.75
C VAL A 54 -0.17 -5.90 5.13
N GLY A 55 -0.91 -4.86 4.78
CA GLY A 55 -2.21 -4.98 4.11
C GLY A 55 -2.09 -5.69 2.76
N SER A 56 -1.01 -5.41 2.03
CA SER A 56 -0.70 -6.11 0.79
C SER A 56 -0.34 -7.58 1.04
N LEU A 57 0.42 -7.90 2.09
CA LEU A 57 0.74 -9.29 2.43
C LEU A 57 -0.50 -10.15 2.68
N ILE A 58 -1.52 -9.58 3.32
CA ILE A 58 -2.73 -10.31 3.75
C ILE A 58 -3.79 -10.38 2.64
N GLY A 59 -4.07 -9.26 1.98
CA GLY A 59 -5.22 -9.13 1.08
C GLY A 59 -4.91 -8.67 -0.34
N GLY A 60 -3.63 -8.58 -0.70
CA GLY A 60 -3.20 -8.17 -2.03
C GLY A 60 -3.13 -6.64 -2.22
N ALA A 61 -2.32 -6.22 -3.20
CA ALA A 61 -2.08 -4.80 -3.47
C ALA A 61 -3.35 -4.04 -3.87
N ASN A 62 -4.24 -4.67 -4.65
CA ASN A 62 -5.47 -4.03 -5.12
C ASN A 62 -6.42 -3.67 -3.98
N MET A 63 -6.55 -4.53 -2.96
CA MET A 63 -7.40 -4.26 -1.80
C MET A 63 -6.90 -3.02 -1.03
N ILE A 64 -5.61 -2.99 -0.71
CA ILE A 64 -5.06 -1.91 0.11
C ILE A 64 -4.93 -0.59 -0.67
N HIS A 65 -4.71 -0.62 -1.98
CA HIS A 65 -4.70 0.61 -2.79
C HIS A 65 -6.06 1.29 -2.80
N VAL A 66 -7.12 0.50 -2.98
CA VAL A 66 -8.49 0.98 -3.12
C VAL A 66 -8.96 1.69 -1.84
N ILE A 67 -8.62 1.17 -0.65
CA ILE A 67 -9.04 1.75 0.64
C ILE A 67 -7.96 2.68 1.24
N GLY A 68 -6.71 2.26 1.16
CA GLY A 68 -5.59 2.88 1.85
C GLY A 68 -5.12 4.19 1.21
N ILE A 69 -5.17 4.32 -0.12
CA ILE A 69 -4.69 5.55 -0.79
C ILE A 69 -5.58 6.74 -0.42
N PRO A 70 -6.92 6.66 -0.53
CA PRO A 70 -7.79 7.75 -0.07
C PRO A 70 -7.56 8.08 1.41
N LEU A 71 -7.44 7.07 2.27
CA LEU A 71 -7.21 7.29 3.71
C LEU A 71 -5.87 7.99 3.99
N ALA A 72 -4.81 7.60 3.28
CA ALA A 72 -3.48 8.19 3.42
C ALA A 72 -3.47 9.67 3.00
N TYR A 73 -4.15 10.01 1.90
CA TYR A 73 -4.25 11.40 1.45
C TYR A 73 -5.11 12.28 2.35
N VAL A 74 -6.06 11.68 3.05
CA VAL A 74 -6.87 12.42 4.01
C VAL A 74 -6.12 12.67 5.30
N ALA A 75 -5.35 11.69 5.78
CA ALA A 75 -4.48 11.88 6.95
C ALA A 75 -3.25 12.76 6.67
N MET A 76 -2.75 12.76 5.43
CA MET A 76 -1.59 13.53 4.98
C MET A 76 -1.91 14.32 3.70
N PRO A 77 -2.68 15.42 3.79
CA PRO A 77 -3.09 16.20 2.61
C PRO A 77 -1.90 16.79 1.83
N ASN A 78 -0.80 17.10 2.52
CA ASN A 78 0.45 17.61 1.91
C ASN A 78 1.39 16.49 1.41
N GLY A 79 0.95 15.22 1.39
CA GLY A 79 1.77 14.09 0.98
C GLY A 79 2.13 14.07 -0.51
N GLY A 80 1.29 14.69 -1.35
CA GLY A 80 1.52 14.84 -2.80
C GLY A 80 1.78 13.52 -3.54
N MET A 81 2.33 13.60 -4.76
CA MET A 81 2.76 12.41 -5.50
C MET A 81 3.86 11.57 -4.82
N PRO A 82 4.82 12.15 -4.06
CA PRO A 82 5.86 11.34 -3.42
C PRO A 82 5.29 10.28 -2.47
N LEU A 83 4.23 10.62 -1.71
CA LEU A 83 3.58 9.68 -0.83
C LEU A 83 2.96 8.51 -1.60
N LEU A 84 2.23 8.78 -2.69
CA LEU A 84 1.64 7.72 -3.52
C LEU A 84 2.70 6.77 -4.07
N VAL A 85 3.82 7.30 -4.57
CA VAL A 85 4.92 6.47 -5.08
C VAL A 85 5.46 5.56 -3.99
N LEU A 86 5.72 6.09 -2.79
CA LEU A 86 6.19 5.29 -1.66
C LEU A 86 5.21 4.16 -1.33
N LEU A 87 3.92 4.47 -1.22
CA LEU A 87 2.88 3.49 -0.86
C LEU A 87 2.74 2.40 -1.93
N CYS A 88 2.75 2.77 -3.21
CA CYS A 88 2.75 1.83 -4.32
C CYS A 88 4.01 0.94 -4.32
N CYS A 89 5.19 1.49 -4.02
CA CYS A 89 6.43 0.72 -3.88
C CYS A 89 6.34 -0.29 -2.72
N CYS A 90 5.79 0.11 -1.58
CA CYS A 90 5.59 -0.78 -0.43
C CYS A 90 4.63 -1.92 -0.75
N SER A 91 3.53 -1.63 -1.45
CA SER A 91 2.59 -2.66 -1.92
C SER A 91 3.21 -3.58 -2.96
N TYR A 92 3.98 -3.06 -3.90
CA TYR A 92 4.67 -3.85 -4.91
C TYR A 92 5.67 -4.84 -4.30
N ILE A 93 6.53 -4.39 -3.38
CA ILE A 93 7.54 -5.28 -2.80
C ILE A 93 6.92 -6.33 -1.87
N ALA A 94 5.80 -6.01 -1.21
CA ALA A 94 5.02 -6.98 -0.44
C ALA A 94 4.47 -8.11 -1.33
N MET A 95 4.10 -7.82 -2.59
CA MET A 95 3.63 -8.84 -3.54
C MET A 95 4.71 -9.88 -3.88
N GLN A 96 5.99 -9.58 -3.66
CA GLN A 96 7.09 -10.49 -3.96
C GLN A 96 7.35 -11.55 -2.88
N VAL A 97 6.63 -11.50 -1.76
CA VAL A 97 6.83 -12.39 -0.60
C VAL A 97 5.53 -12.95 -0.04
N THR A 98 4.39 -12.71 -0.70
CA THR A 98 3.06 -13.16 -0.26
C THR A 98 2.54 -14.33 -1.11
N PRO A 99 1.87 -15.31 -0.49
CA PRO A 99 1.17 -16.35 -1.23
C PRO A 99 -0.07 -15.82 -1.98
N THR A 100 -0.55 -14.61 -1.68
CA THR A 100 -1.68 -14.00 -2.42
C THR A 100 -1.33 -13.70 -3.88
N HIS A 101 -0.03 -13.69 -4.23
CA HIS A 101 0.44 -13.53 -5.58
C HIS A 101 0.57 -14.90 -6.27
N VAL A 102 -0.44 -15.29 -7.05
CA VAL A 102 -0.54 -16.62 -7.69
C VAL A 102 0.72 -17.03 -8.47
N CYS A 103 1.43 -16.08 -9.06
CA CYS A 103 2.64 -16.38 -9.81
C CYS A 103 3.77 -16.91 -8.91
N LEU A 104 3.83 -16.50 -7.64
CA LEU A 104 4.80 -17.07 -6.68
C LEU A 104 4.46 -18.54 -6.39
N GLU A 105 3.18 -18.86 -6.19
CA GLU A 105 2.74 -20.21 -5.88
C GLU A 105 3.03 -21.22 -6.99
N ILE A 106 2.85 -20.80 -8.24
CA ILE A 106 3.21 -21.61 -9.41
C ILE A 106 4.72 -21.86 -9.46
N VAL A 107 5.55 -20.86 -9.14
CA VAL A 107 7.02 -20.99 -9.14
C VAL A 107 7.48 -21.93 -8.03
N VAL A 108 6.94 -21.79 -6.82
CA VAL A 108 7.24 -22.69 -5.69
C VAL A 108 6.88 -24.14 -6.04
N ALA A 109 5.71 -24.36 -6.63
CA ALA A 109 5.27 -25.68 -7.07
C ALA A 109 6.17 -26.24 -8.18
N HIS A 110 6.60 -25.42 -9.14
CA HIS A 110 7.44 -25.85 -10.25
C HIS A 110 8.85 -26.28 -9.80
N PHE A 111 9.46 -25.52 -8.88
CA PHE A 111 10.80 -25.81 -8.38
C PHE A 111 10.83 -26.78 -7.19
N GLY A 112 9.67 -27.20 -6.68
CA GLY A 112 9.57 -28.11 -5.53
C GLY A 112 10.17 -27.53 -4.23
N ILE A 113 10.29 -26.20 -4.14
CA ILE A 113 10.78 -25.50 -2.95
C ILE A 113 9.60 -25.15 -2.04
N THR A 114 9.89 -24.66 -0.83
CA THR A 114 8.85 -24.10 0.06
C THR A 114 8.72 -22.59 -0.12
N MET A 115 7.53 -22.04 0.18
CA MET A 115 7.31 -20.57 0.22
C MET A 115 8.33 -19.86 1.12
N GLY A 116 8.66 -20.46 2.26
CA GLY A 116 9.63 -19.89 3.19
C GLY A 116 11.04 -19.77 2.61
N GLU A 117 11.47 -20.71 1.77
CA GLU A 117 12.77 -20.65 1.09
C GLU A 117 12.82 -19.56 0.03
N GLN A 118 11.72 -19.39 -0.71
CA GLN A 118 11.61 -18.27 -1.65
C GLN A 118 11.65 -16.93 -0.92
N VAL A 119 10.86 -16.77 0.16
CA VAL A 119 10.85 -15.54 0.96
C VAL A 119 12.25 -15.24 1.51
N LYS A 120 12.97 -16.24 2.03
CA LYS A 120 14.35 -16.06 2.52
C LYS A 120 15.30 -15.54 1.43
N LYS A 121 15.17 -16.02 0.20
CA LYS A 121 15.98 -15.55 -0.93
C LYS A 121 15.59 -14.14 -1.39
N THR A 122 14.31 -13.78 -1.29
CA THR A 122 13.81 -12.45 -1.68
C THR A 122 14.02 -11.39 -0.60
N LEU A 123 14.16 -11.78 0.66
CA LEU A 123 14.36 -10.89 1.82
C LEU A 123 15.49 -9.84 1.64
N PRO A 124 16.70 -10.18 1.16
CA PRO A 124 17.75 -9.18 0.93
C PRO A 124 17.34 -8.14 -0.14
N VAL A 125 16.67 -8.58 -1.21
CA VAL A 125 16.18 -7.69 -2.27
C VAL A 125 15.08 -6.77 -1.73
N LEU A 126 14.20 -7.31 -0.88
CA LEU A 126 13.14 -6.56 -0.22
C LEU A 126 13.70 -5.43 0.66
N ALA A 127 14.72 -5.72 1.47
CA ALA A 127 15.35 -4.73 2.33
C ALA A 127 16.00 -3.60 1.51
N ILE A 128 16.76 -3.95 0.47
CA ILE A 128 17.41 -2.98 -0.41
C ILE A 128 16.35 -2.12 -1.12
N PHE A 129 15.30 -2.74 -1.66
CA PHE A 129 14.23 -2.01 -2.33
C PHE A 129 13.49 -1.06 -1.39
N PHE A 130 13.18 -1.47 -0.16
CA PHE A 130 12.52 -0.61 0.82
C PHE A 130 13.38 0.60 1.19
N ILE A 131 14.68 0.40 1.42
CA ILE A 131 15.63 1.50 1.68
C ILE A 131 15.68 2.46 0.50
N MET A 132 15.78 1.94 -0.73
CA MET A 132 15.77 2.78 -1.93
C MET A 132 14.47 3.55 -2.11
N ALA A 133 13.31 2.92 -1.84
CA ALA A 133 12.01 3.57 -1.94
C ALA A 133 11.85 4.72 -0.93
N VAL A 134 12.31 4.52 0.31
CA VAL A 134 12.31 5.57 1.33
C VAL A 134 13.29 6.69 0.97
N ALA A 135 14.50 6.36 0.50
CA ALA A 135 15.45 7.36 0.04
C ALA A 135 14.89 8.19 -1.12
N TYR A 136 14.24 7.53 -2.09
CA TYR A 136 13.59 8.20 -3.21
C TYR A 136 12.44 9.12 -2.76
N TYR A 137 11.62 8.68 -1.81
CA TYR A 137 10.58 9.51 -1.19
C TYR A 137 11.18 10.77 -0.54
N LEU A 138 12.25 10.63 0.24
CA LEU A 138 12.91 11.76 0.89
C LEU A 138 13.49 12.74 -0.14
N ILE A 139 14.12 12.23 -1.20
CA ILE A 139 14.64 13.07 -2.30
C ILE A 139 13.50 13.82 -2.97
N LEU A 140 12.41 13.15 -3.34
CA LEU A 140 11.26 13.79 -3.97
C LEU A 140 10.61 14.85 -3.08
N ARG A 141 10.61 14.63 -1.76
CA ARG A 141 10.13 15.61 -0.79
C ARG A 141 11.01 16.85 -0.69
N LEU A 142 12.27 16.80 -1.11
CA LEU A 142 13.13 18.01 -1.16
C LEU A 142 12.77 18.94 -2.33
N PHE A 143 12.10 18.43 -3.36
CA PHE A 143 11.75 19.18 -4.57
C PHE A 143 10.32 19.74 -4.57
N ILE A 144 9.53 19.46 -3.52
CA ILE A 144 8.14 19.92 -3.32
C ILE A 144 8.07 20.69 -2.00
#